data_AF-A0A453CF59-F1
#
_entry.id   AF-A0A453CF59-F1
#
_cell.length_a   1.000
_cell.length_b   1.000
_cell.length_c   1.000
_cell.angle_alpha   90.00
_cell.angle_beta   90.00
_cell.angle_gamma   90.00
#
_symmetry.space_group_name_H-M   'P 1'
#
loop_
_entity.id
_entity.type
_entity.pdbx_description
1 polymer ?
#
loop_
_entity_poly.entity_id
_entity_poly.type
_entity_poly.pdbx_seq_one_letter_code
_entity_poly.pdbx_strand_id
1 'polypeptide(L)'
;MDHVYDYMLHLLTEYANLLTFKPTKPPEAVEVCPESLVCQAEGTEKKFLMESMVKSAHDSGPCDLPPPFNPQELTMLKQRKENSIRQVEMWERRASTT
;
A
#
# COMPACT_ATOMS: atom_id res chain seq x y z
N MET A 1 -1.10 4.60 17.82
CA MET A 1 -1.94 3.66 17.04
C MET A 1 -2.40 2.48 17.90
N ASP A 2 -2.13 2.53 19.20
CA ASP A 2 -1.78 1.32 19.94
C ASP A 2 -3.01 0.51 20.36
N HIS A 3 -4.20 1.11 20.26
CA HIS A 3 -5.47 0.50 20.63
C HIS A 3 -6.51 0.57 19.50
N VAL A 4 -6.13 1.01 18.29
CA VAL A 4 -7.08 1.16 17.19
C VAL A 4 -7.67 -0.20 16.80
N TYR A 5 -6.82 -1.22 16.68
CA TYR A 5 -7.27 -2.57 16.35
C TYR A 5 -8.07 -3.21 17.48
N ASP A 6 -7.65 -3.03 18.73
CA ASP A 6 -8.39 -3.51 19.91
C ASP A 6 -9.79 -2.90 19.96
N TYR A 7 -9.89 -1.60 19.72
CA TYR A 7 -11.17 -0.89 19.66
C TYR A 7 -12.03 -1.35 18.49
N MET A 8 -11.47 -1.51 17.29
CA MET A 8 -12.21 -2.02 16.13
C MET A 8 -12.75 -3.43 16.38
N LEU A 9 -11.94 -4.32 16.95
CA LEU A 9 -12.35 -5.68 17.28
C LEU A 9 -13.46 -5.69 18.34
N HIS A 10 -13.30 -4.88 19.39
CA HIS A 10 -14.32 -4.74 20.43
C HIS A 10 -15.65 -4.25 19.82
N LEU A 11 -15.62 -3.20 19.03
CA LEU A 11 -16.81 -2.62 18.38
C LEU A 11 -17.54 -3.66 17.52
N LEU A 12 -16.82 -4.38 16.65
CA LEU A 12 -17.41 -5.38 15.77
C LEU A 12 -18.01 -6.55 16.55
N THR A 13 -17.36 -6.95 17.64
CA THR A 13 -17.83 -8.04 18.51
C THR A 13 -19.11 -7.67 19.23
N GLU A 14 -19.15 -6.51 19.89
CA GLU A 14 -20.34 -6.05 20.60
C GLU A 14 -21.50 -5.77 19.64
N TYR A 15 -21.23 -5.25 18.45
CA TYR A 15 -22.25 -5.05 17.44
C TYR A 15 -22.85 -6.36 16.93
N ALA A 16 -22.02 -7.39 16.73
CA ALA A 16 -22.48 -8.71 16.30
C ALA A 16 -23.48 -9.34 17.29
N ASN A 17 -23.34 -9.06 18.59
CA ASN A 17 -24.27 -9.53 19.63
C ASN A 17 -25.68 -8.93 19.50
N LEU A 18 -25.82 -7.79 18.81
CA LEU A 18 -27.11 -7.13 18.59
C LEU A 18 -27.90 -7.73 17.41
N LEU A 19 -27.30 -8.62 16.61
CA LEU A 19 -27.92 -9.19 15.43
C LEU A 19 -29.05 -10.15 15.83
N THR A 20 -30.26 -9.86 15.37
CA THR A 20 -31.47 -10.67 15.62
C THR A 20 -31.73 -11.73 14.54
N PHE A 21 -30.80 -11.88 13.60
CA PHE A 21 -30.88 -12.83 12.49
C PHE A 21 -29.56 -13.57 12.33
N LYS A 22 -29.59 -14.70 11.61
CA LYS A 22 -28.39 -15.46 11.28
C LYS A 22 -27.73 -14.87 10.02
N PRO A 23 -26.51 -14.29 10.10
CA PRO A 23 -25.82 -13.77 8.93
C PRO A 23 -25.59 -14.88 7.90
N THR A 24 -25.86 -14.57 6.63
CA THR A 24 -25.66 -15.49 5.51
C THR A 24 -24.97 -14.72 4.38
N LYS A 25 -23.99 -15.35 3.73
CA LYS A 25 -23.27 -14.74 2.60
C LYS A 25 -24.22 -14.53 1.41
N PRO A 26 -24.38 -13.30 0.89
CA PRO A 26 -25.17 -13.08 -0.32
C PRO A 26 -24.42 -13.61 -1.56
N PRO A 27 -25.13 -14.03 -2.64
CA PRO A 27 -24.51 -14.55 -3.85
C PRO A 27 -23.47 -13.61 -4.48
N GLU A 28 -23.69 -12.30 -4.37
CA GLU A 28 -22.85 -11.25 -4.96
C GLU A 28 -21.65 -10.88 -4.08
N ALA A 29 -21.52 -11.47 -2.88
CA ALA A 29 -20.39 -11.16 -2.00
C ALA A 29 -19.07 -11.69 -2.58
N VAL A 30 -18.15 -10.75 -2.80
CA VAL A 30 -16.75 -11.03 -3.14
C VAL A 30 -15.96 -11.19 -1.84
N GLU A 31 -15.15 -12.24 -1.78
CA GLU A 31 -14.31 -12.51 -0.61
C GLU A 31 -13.17 -11.48 -0.50
N VAL A 32 -12.95 -11.00 0.73
CA VAL A 32 -11.87 -10.08 1.07
C VAL A 32 -10.87 -10.75 2.02
N CYS A 33 -9.81 -11.38 1.50
CA CYS A 33 -8.63 -11.87 2.22
C CYS A 33 -7.64 -10.73 2.62
N PRO A 34 -6.64 -10.94 3.49
CA PRO A 34 -5.43 -10.09 3.52
C PRO A 34 -4.70 -10.11 2.17
N GLU A 35 -4.76 -11.26 1.51
CA GLU A 35 -4.49 -11.44 0.10
C GLU A 35 -5.60 -10.83 -0.78
N SER A 36 -6.67 -10.18 -0.32
CA SER A 36 -7.78 -9.76 -1.21
C SER A 36 -7.47 -8.59 -2.10
N LEU A 37 -6.54 -7.72 -1.70
CA LEU A 37 -5.93 -6.84 -2.68
C LEU A 37 -5.41 -7.70 -3.85
N VAL A 38 -4.79 -8.84 -3.54
CA VAL A 38 -4.30 -9.84 -4.51
C VAL A 38 -5.44 -10.67 -5.15
N CYS A 39 -6.51 -11.02 -4.44
CA CYS A 39 -7.58 -11.89 -4.94
C CYS A 39 -8.38 -11.22 -6.05
N GLN A 40 -8.49 -9.89 -6.02
CA GLN A 40 -9.14 -9.11 -7.07
C GLN A 40 -8.16 -8.64 -8.16
N ALA A 41 -6.85 -8.71 -7.92
CA ALA A 41 -5.83 -8.26 -8.85
C ALA A 41 -5.41 -9.35 -9.84
N GLU A 42 -5.15 -8.94 -11.07
CA GLU A 42 -4.66 -9.82 -12.14
C GLU A 42 -3.30 -9.34 -12.69
N GLY A 43 -2.58 -10.25 -13.34
CA GLY A 43 -1.32 -9.94 -14.04
C GLY A 43 -0.26 -9.27 -13.15
N THR A 44 0.27 -8.13 -13.62
CA THR A 44 1.36 -7.39 -12.98
C THR A 44 0.96 -6.79 -11.64
N GLU A 45 -0.29 -6.36 -11.50
CA GLU A 45 -0.83 -5.82 -10.25
C GLU A 45 -0.78 -6.87 -9.14
N LYS A 46 -1.25 -8.09 -9.46
CA LYS A 46 -1.19 -9.24 -8.57
C LYS A 46 0.24 -9.53 -8.09
N LYS A 47 1.19 -9.50 -9.03
CA LYS A 47 2.61 -9.75 -8.75
C LYS A 47 3.16 -8.73 -7.75
N PHE A 48 2.93 -7.44 -7.98
CA PHE A 48 3.43 -6.39 -7.08
C PHE A 48 2.76 -6.41 -5.72
N LEU A 49 1.45 -6.71 -5.65
CA LEU A 49 0.75 -6.85 -4.37
C LEU A 49 1.28 -8.05 -3.56
N MET A 50 1.57 -9.18 -4.20
CA MET A 50 2.21 -10.32 -3.52
C MET A 50 3.64 -9.99 -3.05
N GLU A 51 4.43 -9.28 -3.85
CA GLU A 51 5.81 -8.92 -3.51
C GLU A 51 5.89 -7.90 -2.36
N SER A 52 4.88 -7.04 -2.21
CA SER A 52 4.82 -6.03 -1.13
C SER A 52 4.25 -6.55 0.19
N MET A 53 3.76 -7.80 0.23
CA MET A 53 3.16 -8.38 1.43
C MET A 53 4.20 -8.52 2.55
N VAL A 54 3.89 -7.94 3.71
CA VAL A 54 4.73 -8.04 4.91
C VAL A 54 4.67 -9.48 5.43
N LYS A 55 5.77 -10.24 5.28
CA LYS A 55 5.82 -11.67 5.63
C LYS A 55 5.88 -11.94 7.12
N SER A 56 6.40 -10.99 7.89
CA SER A 56 6.46 -11.04 9.35
C SER A 56 6.60 -9.62 9.87
N ALA A 57 6.12 -9.39 11.09
CA ALA A 57 6.57 -8.22 11.83
C ALA A 57 8.09 -8.30 11.97
N HIS A 58 8.77 -7.18 11.79
CA HIS A 58 10.21 -7.12 12.07
C HIS A 58 10.36 -6.96 13.58
N ASP A 59 11.22 -7.77 14.21
CA ASP A 59 11.47 -7.69 15.66
C ASP A 59 12.15 -6.38 16.08
N SER A 60 12.73 -5.66 15.12
CA SER A 60 13.26 -4.32 15.34
C SER A 60 12.16 -3.27 15.17
N GLY A 61 12.27 -2.19 15.94
CA GLY A 61 11.47 -0.99 15.71
C GLY A 61 11.63 -0.42 14.29
N PRO A 62 10.81 0.57 13.91
CA PRO A 62 10.93 1.26 12.63
C PRO A 62 12.38 1.74 12.42
N CYS A 63 12.85 1.70 11.17
CA CYS A 63 14.18 2.20 10.84
C CYS A 63 14.30 3.68 11.23
N ASP A 64 15.44 4.04 11.84
CA ASP A 64 15.76 5.43 12.09
C ASP A 64 15.82 6.17 10.77
N LEU A 65 15.13 7.31 10.69
CA LEU A 65 15.21 8.16 9.52
C LEU A 65 16.67 8.57 9.31
N PRO A 66 17.19 8.49 8.09
CA PRO A 66 18.53 8.99 7.81
C PRO A 66 18.60 10.47 8.19
N PRO A 67 19.78 10.96 8.59
CA PRO A 67 19.95 12.37 8.91
C PRO A 67 19.50 13.24 7.72
N PRO A 68 19.00 14.45 7.99
CA PRO A 68 18.55 15.34 6.93
C PRO A 68 19.69 15.64 5.97
N PHE A 69 19.36 15.70 4.67
CA PHE A 69 20.32 16.06 3.64
C PHE A 69 20.96 17.41 3.94
N ASN A 70 22.28 17.49 3.77
CA ASN A 70 22.95 18.78 3.78
C ASN A 70 22.53 19.61 2.53
N PRO A 71 22.77 20.93 2.50
CA PRO A 71 22.31 21.78 1.40
C PRO A 71 22.83 21.35 0.01
N GLN A 72 24.03 20.78 -0.05
CA GLN A 72 24.65 20.34 -1.31
C GLN A 72 23.99 19.04 -1.80
N GLU A 73 23.80 18.08 -0.92
CA GLU A 73 23.07 16.83 -1.18
C GLU A 73 21.63 17.10 -1.65
N LEU A 74 20.93 18.02 -0.98
CA LEU A 74 19.58 18.40 -1.35
C LEU A 74 19.53 19.03 -2.76
N THR A 75 20.54 19.83 -3.11
CA THR A 75 20.67 20.45 -4.43
C THR A 75 20.93 19.39 -5.50
N MET A 76 21.85 18.46 -5.24
CA MET A 76 22.15 17.35 -6.14
C MET A 76 20.92 16.45 -6.35
N LEU A 77 20.16 16.16 -5.29
CA LEU A 77 18.92 15.37 -5.37
C LEU A 77 17.87 16.06 -6.24
N LYS A 78 17.68 17.38 -6.07
CA LYS A 78 16.76 18.19 -6.90
C LYS A 78 17.17 18.16 -8.37
N GLN A 79 18.45 18.38 -8.67
CA GLN A 79 18.97 18.33 -10.04
C GLN A 79 18.79 16.94 -10.67
N ARG A 80 19.08 15.87 -9.92
CA ARG A 80 18.86 14.49 -10.38
C ARG A 80 17.39 14.25 -10.73
N LYS A 81 16.47 14.68 -9.87
CA LYS A 81 15.02 14.59 -10.11
C LYS A 81 14.63 15.32 -11.39
N GLU A 82 15.06 16.56 -11.58
CA GLU A 82 14.76 17.36 -12.78
C GLU A 82 15.28 16.69 -14.05
N ASN A 83 16.50 16.15 -14.01
CA ASN A 83 17.09 15.45 -15.15
C ASN A 83 16.31 14.19 -15.51
N SER A 84 15.89 13.41 -14.51
CA SER A 84 15.05 12.22 -14.74
C SER A 84 13.69 12.56 -15.33
N ILE A 85 13.04 13.63 -14.86
CA ILE A 85 11.75 14.09 -15.42
C ILE A 85 11.93 14.48 -16.89
N ARG A 86 12.93 15.32 -17.20
CA ARG A 86 13.22 15.71 -18.60
C ARG A 86 13.50 14.51 -19.50
N GLN A 87 14.18 13.50 -18.98
CA GLN A 87 14.46 12.27 -19.73
C GLN A 87 13.19 11.51 -20.09
N VAL A 88 12.26 11.36 -19.14
CA VAL A 88 10.96 10.71 -19.38
C VAL A 88 10.13 11.52 -20.38
N GLU A 89 10.02 12.84 -20.21
CA GLU A 89 9.30 13.71 -21.16
C GLU A 89 9.86 13.63 -22.60
N MET A 90 11.17 13.45 -22.75
CA MET A 90 11.79 13.26 -24.06
C MET A 90 11.48 11.88 -24.66
N TRP A 91 11.30 10.85 -23.83
CA TRP A 91 10.90 9.52 -24.30
C TRP A 91 9.42 9.51 -24.69
N GLU A 92 8.55 10.12 -23.90
CA GLU A 92 7.12 10.27 -24.20
C GLU A 92 6.90 11.02 -25.50
N ARG A 93 7.59 12.15 -25.71
CA ARG A 93 7.51 12.90 -26.99
C ARG A 93 7.94 12.07 -28.20
N ARG A 94 8.99 11.25 -28.06
CA ARG A 94 9.46 10.35 -29.13
C ARG A 94 8.48 9.21 -29.40
N ALA A 95 7.89 8.63 -28.35
CA ALA A 95 6.88 7.60 -28.49
C ALA A 95 5.59 8.14 -29.17
N SER A 96 5.16 9.36 -28.84
CA SER A 96 3.96 9.98 -29.42
C SER A 96 4.10 10.47 -30.86
N THR A 97 5.32 10.49 -31.42
CA THR A 97 5.57 10.86 -32.83
C THR A 97 5.72 9.65 -33.75
N THR A 98 5.57 8.44 -33.22
CA THR A 98 5.60 7.17 -33.96
C THR A 98 4.20 6.56 -33.99
#